data_AF-A0A497ACF8-F1
#
_entry.id   AF-A0A497ACF8-F1
#
_cell.length_a   1.000
_cell.length_b   1.000
_cell.length_c   1.000
_cell.angle_alpha   90.00
_cell.angle_beta   90.00
_cell.angle_gamma   90.00
#
_symmetry.space_group_name_H-M   'P 1'
#
loop_
_entity.id
_entity.type
_entity.pdbx_description
1 polymer ?
#
loop_
_entity_poly.entity_id
_entity_poly.type
_entity_poly.pdbx_seq_one_letter_code
_entity_poly.pdbx_strand_id
1 'polypeptide(L)'
;MSIAIPAVERAQIISKESVESLVEALFSLDEPWRGRFLTLVAKQATRWKWDGQRPGWEEMVAWLSTDPCLYREVTLLLDAWRRPAR
;
A
#
# COMPACT_ATOMS: atom_id res chain seq x y z
N MET A 1 -11.32 40.64 -9.14
CA MET A 1 -10.45 40.11 -8.07
C MET A 1 -10.57 38.60 -8.08
N SER A 2 -9.64 37.91 -8.71
CA SER A 2 -9.65 36.44 -8.79
C SER A 2 -9.04 35.86 -7.52
N ILE A 3 -9.82 35.09 -6.78
CA ILE A 3 -9.31 34.29 -5.68
C ILE A 3 -8.59 33.10 -6.32
N ALA A 4 -7.27 33.16 -6.37
CA ALA A 4 -6.46 31.97 -6.64
C ALA A 4 -6.63 31.05 -5.42
N ILE A 5 -7.48 30.02 -5.56
CA ILE A 5 -7.44 28.88 -4.65
C ILE A 5 -6.14 28.14 -4.98
N PRO A 6 -5.13 28.08 -4.10
CA PRO A 6 -3.99 27.23 -4.36
C PRO A 6 -4.52 25.80 -4.41
N ALA A 7 -4.16 25.07 -5.47
CA ALA A 7 -4.36 23.65 -5.55
C ALA A 7 -3.71 23.06 -4.29
N VAL A 8 -4.55 22.74 -3.29
CA VAL A 8 -4.14 21.94 -2.16
C VAL A 8 -3.88 20.58 -2.76
N GLU A 9 -2.67 20.38 -3.25
CA GLU A 9 -2.04 19.10 -3.35
C GLU A 9 -2.03 18.58 -1.91
N ARG A 10 -3.17 17.98 -1.51
CA ARG A 10 -3.28 17.23 -0.28
C ARG A 10 -2.35 16.05 -0.50
N ALA A 11 -1.06 16.25 -0.28
CA ALA A 11 -0.21 15.19 0.21
C ALA A 11 -0.97 14.65 1.41
N GLN A 12 -1.74 13.59 1.19
CA GLN A 12 -2.41 12.89 2.26
C GLN A 12 -1.27 12.46 3.15
N ILE A 13 -1.13 13.11 4.30
CA ILE A 13 -0.16 12.70 5.31
C ILE A 13 -0.69 11.36 5.78
N ILE A 14 -0.18 10.28 5.21
CA ILE A 14 -0.53 8.94 5.63
C ILE A 14 0.03 8.80 7.05
N SER A 15 -0.86 8.65 8.03
CA SER A 15 -0.41 8.44 9.40
C SER A 15 0.26 7.08 9.50
N LYS A 16 1.26 6.98 10.38
CA LYS A 16 1.93 5.71 10.70
C LYS A 16 0.91 4.60 11.04
N GLU A 17 -0.11 4.93 11.83
CA GLU A 17 -1.20 4.01 12.20
C GLU A 17 -1.97 3.49 10.97
N SER A 18 -2.19 4.33 9.95
CA SER A 18 -2.87 3.94 8.71
C SER A 18 -2.02 2.98 7.88
N VAL A 19 -0.69 3.17 7.87
CA VAL A 19 0.25 2.25 7.24
C VAL A 19 0.26 0.92 7.97
N GLU A 20 0.43 0.95 9.30
CA GLU A 20 0.47 -0.26 10.13
C GLU A 20 -0.82 -1.07 10.01
N SER A 21 -1.98 -0.41 9.99
CA SER A 21 -3.28 -1.07 9.77
C SER A 21 -3.37 -1.76 8.40
N LEU A 22 -2.82 -1.14 7.34
CA LEU A 22 -2.78 -1.76 6.01
C LEU A 22 -1.82 -2.96 5.99
N VAL A 23 -0.64 -2.84 6.61
CA VAL A 23 0.32 -3.94 6.71
C VAL A 23 -0.28 -5.11 7.50
N GLU A 24 -0.94 -4.83 8.63
CA GLU A 24 -1.69 -5.83 9.40
C GLU A 24 -2.69 -6.56 8.50
N ALA A 25 -3.52 -5.80 7.79
CA ALA A 25 -4.51 -6.34 6.89
C ALA A 25 -3.93 -7.25 5.79
N LEU A 26 -2.72 -6.97 5.30
CA LEU A 26 -2.00 -7.82 4.34
C LEU A 26 -1.46 -9.10 5.00
N PHE A 27 -0.91 -9.00 6.21
CA PHE A 27 -0.35 -10.14 6.96
C PHE A 27 -1.41 -11.07 7.54
N SER A 28 -2.64 -10.58 7.75
CA SER A 28 -3.80 -11.36 8.16
C SER A 28 -4.49 -12.12 7.03
N LEU A 29 -4.07 -11.94 5.78
CA LEU A 29 -4.59 -12.75 4.67
C LEU A 29 -4.18 -14.22 4.83
N ASP A 30 -5.04 -15.12 4.36
CA ASP A 30 -4.70 -16.53 4.26
C ASP A 30 -3.75 -16.79 3.09
N GLU A 31 -2.93 -17.83 3.21
CA GLU A 31 -2.16 -18.33 2.08
C GLU A 31 -3.10 -18.98 1.03
N PRO A 32 -2.80 -18.86 -0.27
CA PRO A 32 -1.58 -18.29 -0.86
C PRO A 32 -1.65 -16.76 -1.09
N TRP A 33 -2.74 -16.11 -0.72
CA TRP A 33 -2.99 -14.72 -1.07
C TRP A 33 -2.11 -13.75 -0.32
N ARG A 34 -1.83 -14.02 0.96
CA ARG A 34 -0.84 -13.26 1.72
C ARG A 34 0.50 -13.18 1.00
N GLY A 35 1.10 -14.33 0.65
CA GLY A 35 2.37 -14.34 -0.09
C GLY A 35 2.29 -13.55 -1.40
N ARG A 36 1.22 -13.73 -2.18
CA ARG A 36 1.02 -13.03 -3.46
C ARG A 36 0.94 -11.52 -3.31
N PHE A 37 0.16 -11.04 -2.34
CA PHE A 37 0.04 -9.60 -2.06
C PHE A 37 1.38 -9.03 -1.59
N LEU A 38 2.05 -9.68 -0.64
CA LEU A 38 3.36 -9.24 -0.16
C LEU A 38 4.38 -9.14 -1.31
N THR A 39 4.46 -10.15 -2.18
CA THR A 39 5.32 -10.11 -3.36
C THR A 39 4.94 -9.00 -4.34
N LEU A 40 3.63 -8.74 -4.54
CA LEU A 40 3.18 -7.67 -5.42
C LEU A 40 3.63 -6.30 -4.90
N VAL A 41 3.45 -6.03 -3.61
CA VAL A 41 3.89 -4.77 -2.99
C VAL A 41 5.41 -4.61 -3.12
N ALA A 42 6.18 -5.66 -2.80
CA ALA A 42 7.64 -5.62 -2.94
C ALA A 42 8.08 -5.34 -4.38
N LYS A 43 7.42 -5.96 -5.37
CA LYS A 43 7.69 -5.69 -6.78
C LYS A 43 7.37 -4.25 -7.15
N GLN A 44 6.24 -3.70 -6.73
CA GLN A 44 5.90 -2.31 -7.04
C GLN A 44 6.87 -1.33 -6.38
N ALA A 45 7.15 -1.50 -5.07
CA ALA A 45 8.08 -0.66 -4.30
C ALA A 45 9.49 -0.62 -4.90
N THR A 46 9.95 -1.74 -5.47
CA THR A 46 11.30 -1.87 -6.04
C THR A 46 11.35 -1.67 -7.55
N ARG A 47 10.27 -1.17 -8.17
CA ARG A 47 10.17 -1.02 -9.63
C ARG A 47 10.49 -2.32 -10.37
N TRP A 48 9.92 -3.41 -9.88
CA TRP A 48 10.00 -4.78 -10.40
C TRP A 48 11.40 -5.41 -10.32
N LYS A 49 12.27 -4.91 -9.44
CA LYS A 49 13.62 -5.45 -9.22
C LYS A 49 13.73 -6.39 -8.01
N TRP A 50 12.63 -6.64 -7.30
CA TRP A 50 12.62 -7.54 -6.15
C TRP A 50 13.03 -8.97 -6.52
N ASP A 51 13.98 -9.52 -5.77
CA ASP A 51 14.65 -10.81 -6.03
C ASP A 51 13.88 -12.03 -5.48
N GLY A 52 12.78 -11.81 -4.77
CA GLY A 52 11.81 -12.85 -4.43
C GLY A 52 11.87 -13.34 -2.99
N GLN A 53 12.64 -12.71 -2.10
CA GLN A 53 12.49 -12.98 -0.67
C GLN A 53 11.10 -12.54 -0.17
N ARG A 54 10.59 -13.18 0.89
CA ARG A 54 9.30 -12.76 1.46
C ARG A 54 9.53 -11.46 2.25
N PRO A 55 8.90 -10.34 1.87
CA PRO A 55 9.13 -9.08 2.57
C PRO A 55 8.60 -9.15 4.01
N GLY A 56 9.36 -8.57 4.92
CA GLY A 56 9.02 -8.47 6.33
C GLY A 56 8.05 -7.33 6.65
N TRP A 57 7.57 -7.31 7.89
CA TRP A 57 6.69 -6.24 8.39
C TRP A 57 7.32 -4.85 8.23
N GLU A 58 8.58 -4.71 8.66
CA GLU A 58 9.28 -3.43 8.66
C GLU A 58 9.52 -2.88 7.25
N GLU A 59 9.87 -3.74 6.30
CA GLU A 59 10.02 -3.37 4.89
C GLU A 59 8.71 -2.87 4.29
N MET A 60 7.61 -3.57 4.58
CA MET A 60 6.28 -3.19 4.12
C MET A 60 5.86 -1.83 4.69
N VAL A 61 6.07 -1.60 6.00
CA VAL A 61 5.81 -0.28 6.62
C VAL A 61 6.67 0.80 5.97
N ALA A 62 7.96 0.53 5.75
CA ALA A 62 8.89 1.51 5.17
C ALA A 62 8.49 1.92 3.74
N TRP A 63 8.16 0.95 2.88
CA TRP A 63 7.73 1.21 1.50
C TRP A 63 6.42 1.99 1.45
N LEU A 64 5.42 1.55 2.21
CA LEU A 64 4.08 2.17 2.20
C LEU A 64 4.05 3.54 2.89
N SER A 65 4.97 3.81 3.83
CA SER A 65 5.12 5.14 4.44
C SER A 65 5.84 6.14 3.51
N THR A 66 6.71 5.63 2.63
CA THR A 66 7.56 6.46 1.77
C THR A 66 6.87 6.82 0.46
N ASP A 67 6.02 5.94 -0.07
CA ASP A 67 5.34 6.11 -1.35
C ASP A 67 3.80 6.16 -1.17
N PRO A 68 3.20 7.37 -1.15
CA PRO A 68 1.76 7.52 -1.02
C PRO A 68 0.95 6.94 -2.18
N CYS A 69 1.52 6.89 -3.38
CA CYS A 69 0.87 6.28 -4.53
C CYS A 69 0.78 4.77 -4.34
N LEU A 70 1.89 4.14 -3.93
CA LEU A 70 1.92 2.73 -3.58
C LEU A 70 0.91 2.39 -2.47
N TYR A 71 0.88 3.17 -1.39
CA TYR A 71 -0.10 2.99 -0.32
C TYR A 71 -1.53 2.95 -0.87
N ARG A 72 -1.90 3.96 -1.65
CA ARG A 72 -3.24 4.07 -2.23
C ARG A 72 -3.56 2.91 -3.16
N GLU A 73 -2.64 2.51 -4.02
CA GLU A 73 -2.84 1.38 -4.95
C GLU A 73 -3.07 0.07 -4.21
N VAL A 74 -2.27 -0.19 -3.17
CA VAL A 74 -2.38 -1.41 -2.35
C VAL A 74 -3.70 -1.44 -1.57
N THR A 75 -4.12 -0.31 -1.00
CA THR A 75 -5.44 -0.20 -0.35
C THR A 75 -6.56 -0.53 -1.33
N LEU A 76 -6.54 0.07 -2.53
CA LEU A 76 -7.58 -0.16 -3.54
C LEU A 76 -7.63 -1.63 -4.01
N LEU A 77 -6.47 -2.24 -4.21
CA LEU A 77 -6.37 -3.65 -4.60
C LEU A 77 -6.93 -4.57 -3.50
N LEU A 78 -6.59 -4.31 -2.24
CA LEU A 78 -7.07 -5.10 -1.12
C LEU A 78 -8.58 -4.94 -0.92
N ASP A 79 -9.10 -3.72 -1.06
CA ASP A 79 -10.54 -3.45 -1.00
C ASP A 79 -11.30 -4.14 -2.13
N ALA A 80 -10.76 -4.11 -3.36
CA ALA A 80 -11.35 -4.81 -4.49
C ALA A 80 -11.37 -6.32 -4.28
N TRP A 81 -10.31 -6.88 -3.71
CA TRP A 81 -10.21 -8.31 -3.38
C TRP A 81 -11.23 -8.74 -2.31
N ARG A 82 -11.47 -7.90 -1.30
CA ARG A 82 -12.41 -8.19 -0.20
C ARG A 82 -13.88 -8.06 -0.61
N ARG A 83 -14.17 -7.33 -1.70
CA ARG A 83 -15.55 -7.21 -2.17
C ARG A 83 -16.01 -8.54 -2.77
N PRO A 84 -17.15 -9.09 -2.33
CA PRO A 84 -17.72 -10.24 -3.00
C PRO A 84 -18.06 -9.87 -4.44
N ALA A 85 -17.69 -10.73 -5.39
CA ALA A 85 -18.16 -10.63 -6.76
C ALA A 85 -19.69 -10.70 -6.73
N ARG A 86 -20.34 -9.62 -7.15
CA ARG A 86 -21.80 -9.58 -7.30
C ARG A 86 -22.23 -10.38 -8.51
#